data_AF-S8EIZ3-F1
#
_entry.id   AF-S8EIZ3-F1
#
_cell.length_a   1.000
_cell.length_b   1.000
_cell.length_c   1.000
_cell.angle_alpha   90.00
_cell.angle_beta   90.00
_cell.angle_gamma   90.00
#
_symmetry.space_group_name_H-M   'P 1'
#
loop_
_entity.id
_entity.type
_entity.pdbx_description
1 polymer ?
#
loop_
_entity_poly.entity_id
_entity_poly.type
_entity_poly.pdbx_seq_one_letter_code
_entity_poly.pdbx_strand_id
1 'polypeptide(L)'
;MCPLTRQETLAVLAAMGIELPPATKLPDDALQKRLQQALNGAQSASRVLKATSLDPATLLQWPDSRAHESMGRNNLLQAYQHSQGMAVPLYENPIHDARQTVMALAKAWDDGFKWVLIQDHAHDFAICVRVITVLKADEETPAIVLLYRSDTRATRLRGAQWAQHMQRKYGPPQGGLNIHATPLEQKLLLKLLAMNGKALSPAYTPEKDAIERTFRTSFLLPLGPLSYADIGKLNNDPGCVLCGQKAPVRCKQCMSVAYCGAECQRADWSDHKRVCRSLKDGTWRTLRFVSVLPGMEGMYAARINRFSSAHDIRSAPRRLDPDSIPANIHGERLFLVKITLRRKTQDSFSIYDRRDSIEVHFIQSEDPALFEEMRREMQGPRGNHGGAKMYRWAKRISDWELSICVDKEPQTDVKW
;
A
#
# COMPACT_ATOMS: atom_id res chain seq x y z
N MET A 1 -25.56 4.87 1.05
CA MET A 1 -24.68 5.40 2.12
C MET A 1 -23.93 6.62 1.59
N CYS A 2 -23.61 7.61 2.42
CA CYS A 2 -22.82 8.76 1.98
C CYS A 2 -21.39 8.32 1.60
N PRO A 3 -20.75 8.99 0.61
CA PRO A 3 -19.33 8.80 0.33
C PRO A 3 -18.45 9.06 1.56
N LEU A 4 -17.20 8.59 1.51
CA LEU A 4 -16.17 8.90 2.50
C LEU A 4 -15.99 10.43 2.61
N THR A 5 -16.01 10.95 3.84
CA THR A 5 -15.65 12.35 4.09
C THR A 5 -14.14 12.54 3.89
N ARG A 6 -13.69 13.81 3.88
CA ARG A 6 -12.26 14.14 3.83
C ARG A 6 -11.49 13.48 4.98
N GLN A 7 -11.99 13.60 6.21
CA GLN A 7 -11.32 13.04 7.39
C GLN A 7 -11.27 11.51 7.35
N GLU A 8 -12.36 10.87 6.92
CA GLU A 8 -12.40 9.41 6.71
C GLU A 8 -11.42 8.96 5.63
N THR A 9 -11.32 9.71 4.53
CA THR A 9 -10.37 9.43 3.44
C THR A 9 -8.92 9.53 3.94
N LEU A 10 -8.59 10.56 4.71
CA LEU A 10 -7.25 10.71 5.32
C LEU A 10 -6.94 9.58 6.30
N ALA A 11 -7.91 9.19 7.13
CA ALA A 11 -7.74 8.08 8.07
C ALA A 11 -7.47 6.75 7.35
N VAL A 12 -8.21 6.45 6.28
CA VAL A 12 -7.97 5.24 5.46
C VAL A 12 -6.60 5.30 4.79
N LEU A 13 -6.22 6.43 4.17
CA LEU A 13 -4.90 6.59 3.56
C LEU A 13 -3.77 6.37 4.58
N ALA A 14 -3.89 6.94 5.78
CA ALA A 14 -2.93 6.73 6.86
C ALA A 14 -2.86 5.27 7.29
N ALA A 15 -4.00 4.58 7.40
CA ALA A 15 -4.09 3.16 7.71
C ALA A 15 -3.41 2.26 6.63
N MET A 16 -3.32 2.74 5.39
CA MET A 16 -2.58 2.09 4.29
C MET A 16 -1.08 2.44 4.27
N GLY A 17 -0.58 3.27 5.19
CA GLY A 17 0.81 3.72 5.22
C GLY A 17 1.11 4.93 4.33
N ILE A 18 0.08 5.66 3.90
CA ILE A 18 0.22 6.90 3.13
C ILE A 18 0.24 8.08 4.12
N GLU A 19 1.43 8.66 4.28
CA GLU A 19 1.78 9.74 5.17
C GLU A 19 1.55 11.08 4.46
N LEU A 20 0.45 11.75 4.80
CA LEU A 20 0.18 13.12 4.37
C LEU A 20 0.44 14.09 5.53
N PRO A 21 0.91 15.32 5.27
CA PRO A 21 1.04 16.33 6.33
C PRO A 21 -0.30 16.57 7.03
N PRO A 22 -0.33 16.75 8.36
CA PRO A 22 -1.56 17.06 9.10
C PRO A 22 -2.32 18.26 8.52
N ALA A 23 -1.59 19.29 8.08
CA ALA A 23 -2.12 20.49 7.43
C ALA A 23 -2.35 20.34 5.91
N THR A 24 -2.51 19.11 5.40
CA THR A 24 -2.67 18.89 3.96
C THR A 24 -3.84 19.68 3.36
N LYS A 25 -3.51 20.44 2.31
CA LYS A 25 -4.43 21.22 1.48
C LYS A 25 -4.68 20.56 0.14
N LEU A 26 -4.38 19.26 0.00
CA LEU A 26 -4.72 18.50 -1.20
C LEU A 26 -6.24 18.58 -1.42
N PRO A 27 -6.72 18.88 -2.64
CA PRO A 27 -8.14 18.94 -2.90
C PRO A 27 -8.77 17.55 -2.78
N ASP A 28 -10.08 17.49 -2.51
CA ASP A 28 -10.76 16.23 -2.20
C ASP A 28 -10.70 15.23 -3.36
N ASP A 29 -10.75 15.70 -4.61
CA ASP A 29 -10.58 14.86 -5.80
C ASP A 29 -9.20 14.20 -5.87
N ALA A 30 -8.14 14.93 -5.50
CA ALA A 30 -6.79 14.39 -5.42
C ALA A 30 -6.65 13.33 -4.32
N LEU A 31 -7.27 13.55 -3.15
CA LEU A 31 -7.33 12.54 -2.07
C LEU A 31 -8.10 11.30 -2.52
N GLN A 32 -9.25 11.47 -3.18
CA GLN A 32 -10.04 10.38 -3.72
C GLN A 32 -9.28 9.59 -4.79
N LYS A 33 -8.52 10.28 -5.66
CA LYS A 33 -7.66 9.65 -6.66
C LYS A 33 -6.52 8.86 -6.01
N ARG A 34 -5.91 9.40 -4.95
CA ARG A 34 -4.85 8.71 -4.20
C ARG A 34 -5.38 7.45 -3.51
N LEU A 35 -6.56 7.55 -2.88
CA LEU A 35 -7.23 6.39 -2.26
C LEU A 35 -7.56 5.33 -3.31
N GLN A 36 -8.07 5.74 -4.47
CA GLN A 36 -8.34 4.86 -5.60
C GLN A 36 -7.08 4.11 -6.08
N GLN A 37 -5.95 4.81 -6.19
CA GLN A 37 -4.67 4.19 -6.55
C GLN A 37 -4.16 3.24 -5.46
N ALA A 38 -4.33 3.60 -4.20
CA ALA A 38 -3.98 2.75 -3.07
C ALA A 38 -4.81 1.46 -3.08
N LEU A 39 -6.14 1.54 -3.23
CA LEU A 39 -6.99 0.35 -3.27
C LEU A 39 -6.67 -0.56 -4.47
N ASN A 40 -6.37 0.02 -5.64
CA ASN A 40 -5.90 -0.75 -6.80
C ASN A 40 -4.57 -1.47 -6.49
N GLY A 41 -3.61 -0.80 -5.84
CA GLY A 41 -2.34 -1.41 -5.42
C GLY A 41 -2.55 -2.53 -4.41
N ALA A 42 -3.43 -2.31 -3.43
CA ALA A 42 -3.80 -3.31 -2.42
C ALA A 42 -4.48 -4.56 -3.01
N GLN A 43 -5.16 -4.43 -4.16
CA GLN A 43 -5.72 -5.55 -4.91
C GLN A 43 -4.77 -6.12 -5.97
N SER A 44 -3.56 -5.56 -6.12
CA SER A 44 -2.66 -5.85 -7.24
C SER A 44 -3.37 -5.75 -8.60
N ALA A 45 -4.30 -4.80 -8.73
CA ALA A 45 -5.25 -4.74 -9.85
C ALA A 45 -4.57 -4.65 -11.21
N SER A 46 -3.46 -3.92 -11.34
CA SER A 46 -2.70 -3.81 -12.60
C SER A 46 -2.12 -5.15 -13.09
N ARG A 47 -1.85 -6.08 -12.17
CA ARG A 47 -1.34 -7.42 -12.46
C ARG A 47 -2.47 -8.37 -12.83
N VAL A 48 -3.54 -8.33 -12.04
CA VAL A 48 -4.68 -9.24 -12.16
C VAL A 48 -5.54 -8.87 -13.37
N LEU A 49 -5.76 -7.58 -13.59
CA LEU A 49 -6.59 -7.04 -14.68
C LEU A 49 -5.71 -6.67 -15.88
N LYS A 50 -5.14 -7.69 -16.56
CA LYS A 50 -4.22 -7.52 -17.71
C LYS A 50 -4.76 -6.60 -18.81
N ALA A 51 -6.09 -6.54 -19.00
CA ALA A 51 -6.76 -5.73 -20.02
C ALA A 51 -7.44 -4.45 -19.46
N THR A 52 -7.11 -4.02 -18.24
CA THR A 52 -7.80 -2.94 -17.50
C THR A 52 -9.25 -3.25 -17.10
N SER A 53 -9.82 -4.34 -17.65
CA SER A 53 -11.13 -4.86 -17.28
C SER A 53 -11.09 -6.35 -16.93
N LEU A 54 -12.05 -6.77 -16.10
CA LEU A 54 -12.39 -8.16 -15.83
C LEU A 54 -13.59 -8.51 -16.70
N ASP A 55 -13.47 -9.53 -17.55
CA ASP A 55 -14.61 -10.11 -18.27
C ASP A 55 -14.96 -11.49 -17.70
N PRO A 56 -15.97 -11.56 -16.80
CA PRO A 56 -16.37 -12.83 -16.18
C PRO A 56 -16.72 -13.93 -17.18
N ALA A 57 -17.22 -13.59 -18.38
CA ALA A 57 -17.62 -14.58 -19.37
C ALA A 57 -16.43 -15.34 -19.99
N THR A 58 -15.23 -14.76 -19.90
CA THR A 58 -13.99 -15.33 -20.45
C THR A 58 -13.18 -16.13 -19.44
N LEU A 59 -13.53 -16.04 -18.15
CA LEU A 59 -12.75 -16.63 -17.06
C LEU A 59 -13.31 -17.98 -16.65
N LEU A 60 -12.41 -18.88 -16.28
CA LEU A 60 -12.76 -20.17 -15.71
C LEU A 60 -13.25 -20.00 -14.27
N GLN A 61 -14.10 -20.93 -13.82
CA GLN A 61 -14.44 -21.00 -12.39
C GLN A 61 -13.19 -21.28 -11.56
N TRP A 62 -13.17 -20.72 -10.34
CA TRP A 62 -12.14 -21.06 -9.38
C TRP A 62 -12.21 -22.57 -9.09
N PRO A 63 -11.08 -23.31 -9.12
CA PRO A 63 -11.08 -24.74 -8.86
C PRO A 63 -11.61 -25.03 -7.45
N ASP A 64 -12.08 -26.26 -7.23
CA ASP A 64 -12.75 -26.75 -5.99
C ASP A 64 -11.88 -26.70 -4.70
N SER A 65 -10.74 -26.02 -4.77
CA SER A 65 -9.99 -25.53 -3.62
C SER A 65 -10.73 -24.39 -2.92
N ARG A 66 -10.66 -24.37 -1.58
CA ARG A 66 -11.30 -23.33 -0.76
C ARG A 66 -10.82 -21.93 -1.16
N ALA A 67 -11.70 -21.12 -1.75
CA ALA A 67 -11.37 -19.80 -2.27
C ALA A 67 -10.84 -18.88 -1.16
N HIS A 68 -11.34 -19.01 0.07
CA HIS A 68 -10.94 -18.16 1.20
C HIS A 68 -9.44 -18.28 1.53
N GLU A 69 -8.84 -19.47 1.35
CA GLU A 69 -7.40 -19.68 1.58
C GLU A 69 -6.58 -18.85 0.58
N SER A 70 -7.08 -18.73 -0.65
CA SER A 70 -6.46 -17.94 -1.72
C SER A 70 -6.82 -16.45 -1.67
N MET A 71 -7.75 -16.02 -0.82
CA MET A 71 -7.99 -14.60 -0.53
C MET A 71 -6.96 -14.01 0.44
N GLY A 72 -6.19 -14.85 1.14
CA GLY A 72 -5.13 -14.40 2.03
C GLY A 72 -4.02 -13.66 1.28
N ARG A 73 -3.72 -12.43 1.70
CA ARG A 73 -2.59 -11.62 1.22
C ARG A 73 -1.75 -11.14 2.40
N ASN A 74 -1.17 -12.11 3.13
CA ASN A 74 -0.27 -11.81 4.25
C ASN A 74 1.09 -11.34 3.74
N ASN A 75 1.75 -10.51 4.53
CA ASN A 75 3.18 -10.25 4.40
C ASN A 75 3.94 -10.94 5.54
N LEU A 76 5.28 -10.97 5.44
CA LEU A 76 6.14 -11.62 6.43
C LEU A 76 5.94 -11.06 7.87
N LEU A 77 5.61 -9.78 8.02
CA LEU A 77 5.37 -9.13 9.30
C LEU A 77 4.09 -9.66 9.95
N GLN A 78 2.99 -9.74 9.18
CA GLN A 78 1.73 -10.30 9.66
C GLN A 78 1.88 -11.79 9.98
N ALA A 79 2.63 -12.53 9.15
CA ALA A 79 2.95 -13.94 9.44
C ALA A 79 3.72 -14.09 10.76
N TYR A 80 4.71 -13.22 11.01
CA TYR A 80 5.44 -13.18 12.27
C TYR A 80 4.53 -12.80 13.45
N GLN A 81 3.71 -11.75 13.33
CA GLN A 81 2.78 -11.33 14.37
C GLN A 81 1.79 -12.44 14.74
N HIS A 82 1.21 -13.12 13.75
CA HIS A 82 0.35 -14.28 13.96
C HIS A 82 1.10 -15.44 14.65
N SER A 83 2.35 -15.72 14.27
CA SER A 83 3.17 -16.75 14.92
C SER A 83 3.46 -16.45 16.41
N GLN A 84 3.43 -15.18 16.79
CA GLN A 84 3.61 -14.70 18.16
C GLN A 84 2.28 -14.57 18.93
N GLY A 85 1.16 -15.01 18.34
CA GLY A 85 -0.16 -14.89 18.94
C GLY A 85 -0.67 -13.44 19.06
N MET A 86 -0.03 -12.49 18.37
CA MET A 86 -0.48 -11.10 18.34
C MET A 86 -1.66 -10.97 17.38
N ALA A 87 -2.87 -11.11 17.90
CA ALA A 87 -4.08 -10.83 17.14
C ALA A 87 -4.17 -9.33 16.83
N VAL A 88 -4.40 -8.99 15.57
CA VAL A 88 -4.76 -7.61 15.20
C VAL A 88 -6.22 -7.40 15.64
N PRO A 89 -6.51 -6.39 16.47
CA PRO A 89 -7.88 -6.12 16.90
C PRO A 89 -8.78 -5.82 15.69
N LEU A 90 -9.99 -6.38 15.72
CA LEU A 90 -11.03 -6.05 14.74
C LEU A 90 -11.59 -4.65 15.03
N TYR A 91 -12.03 -3.97 13.98
CA TYR A 91 -12.73 -2.67 14.01
C TYR A 91 -11.84 -1.46 14.36
N GLU A 92 -10.52 -1.63 14.31
CA GLU A 92 -9.55 -0.54 14.55
C GLU A 92 -8.91 0.00 13.27
N ASN A 93 -8.55 -0.89 12.32
CA ASN A 93 -7.91 -0.50 11.07
C ASN A 93 -8.85 -0.81 9.90
N PRO A 94 -9.44 0.21 9.24
CA PRO A 94 -10.51 0.01 8.27
C PRO A 94 -10.09 -0.84 7.05
N ILE A 95 -8.80 -0.89 6.71
CA ILE A 95 -8.28 -1.69 5.60
C ILE A 95 -8.07 -3.14 6.01
N HIS A 96 -7.59 -3.35 7.24
CA HIS A 96 -7.51 -4.69 7.81
C HIS A 96 -8.91 -5.29 7.96
N ASP A 97 -9.86 -4.51 8.48
CA ASP A 97 -11.25 -4.96 8.68
C ASP A 97 -11.92 -5.26 7.33
N ALA A 98 -11.79 -4.36 6.35
CA ALA A 98 -12.31 -4.61 4.99
C ALA A 98 -11.72 -5.88 4.36
N ARG A 99 -10.44 -6.18 4.63
CA ARG A 99 -9.81 -7.43 4.20
C ARG A 99 -10.43 -8.64 4.89
N GLN A 100 -10.69 -8.59 6.20
CA GLN A 100 -11.37 -9.67 6.92
C GLN A 100 -12.78 -9.88 6.36
N THR A 101 -13.52 -8.82 6.05
CA THR A 101 -14.84 -8.91 5.41
C THR A 101 -14.77 -9.55 4.02
N VAL A 102 -13.77 -9.19 3.21
CA VAL A 102 -13.54 -9.83 1.90
C VAL A 102 -13.18 -11.32 2.04
N MET A 103 -12.40 -11.70 3.04
CA MET A 103 -12.09 -13.09 3.35
C MET A 103 -13.32 -13.86 3.88
N ALA A 104 -14.13 -13.23 4.73
CA ALA A 104 -15.37 -13.80 5.25
C ALA A 104 -16.40 -14.03 4.13
N LEU A 105 -16.47 -13.15 3.13
CA LEU A 105 -17.27 -13.36 1.92
C LEU A 105 -16.85 -14.61 1.14
N ALA A 106 -15.55 -14.83 0.95
CA ALA A 106 -15.07 -16.05 0.28
C ALA A 106 -15.31 -17.30 1.13
N LYS A 107 -15.13 -17.21 2.45
CA LYS A 107 -15.44 -18.31 3.35
C LYS A 107 -16.92 -18.66 3.32
N ALA A 108 -17.80 -17.65 3.29
CA ALA A 108 -19.24 -17.86 3.14
C ALA A 108 -19.54 -18.63 1.85
N TRP A 109 -18.91 -18.26 0.75
CA TRP A 109 -19.05 -18.97 -0.52
C TRP A 109 -18.59 -20.43 -0.43
N ASP A 110 -17.43 -20.68 0.18
CA ASP A 110 -16.88 -22.03 0.40
C ASP A 110 -17.82 -22.88 1.29
N ASP A 111 -18.44 -22.26 2.29
CA ASP A 111 -19.42 -22.91 3.19
C ASP A 111 -20.82 -23.07 2.53
N GLY A 112 -20.97 -22.68 1.26
CA GLY A 112 -22.19 -22.86 0.47
C GLY A 112 -23.16 -21.66 0.48
N PHE A 113 -22.87 -20.59 1.21
CA PHE A 113 -23.70 -19.38 1.21
C PHE A 113 -23.59 -18.62 -0.11
N LYS A 114 -24.75 -18.27 -0.68
CA LYS A 114 -24.83 -17.49 -1.93
C LYS A 114 -25.06 -15.99 -1.70
N TRP A 115 -25.35 -15.60 -0.46
CA TRP A 115 -25.63 -14.21 -0.11
C TRP A 115 -25.24 -13.93 1.34
N VAL A 116 -24.93 -12.66 1.61
CA VAL A 116 -24.60 -12.18 2.95
C VAL A 116 -25.20 -10.78 3.18
N LEU A 117 -25.32 -10.41 4.45
CA LEU A 117 -25.54 -9.03 4.88
C LEU A 117 -24.28 -8.55 5.58
N ILE A 118 -23.76 -7.38 5.19
CA ILE A 118 -22.67 -6.71 5.89
C ILE A 118 -23.28 -5.56 6.67
N GLN A 119 -23.26 -5.56 8.00
CA GLN A 119 -24.01 -4.60 8.83
C GLN A 119 -23.19 -4.01 9.96
N ASP A 120 -23.52 -2.79 10.38
CA ASP A 120 -22.92 -2.18 11.56
C ASP A 120 -23.62 -2.66 12.83
N HIS A 121 -22.97 -2.52 13.99
CA HIS A 121 -23.54 -2.94 15.27
C HIS A 121 -24.84 -2.20 15.63
N ALA A 122 -25.04 -0.97 15.15
CA ALA A 122 -26.27 -0.22 15.38
C ALA A 122 -27.39 -0.57 14.37
N HIS A 123 -27.09 -1.42 13.37
CA HIS A 123 -27.98 -1.77 12.26
C HIS A 123 -28.52 -0.56 11.49
N ASP A 124 -27.80 0.56 11.49
CA ASP A 124 -28.15 1.77 10.76
C ASP A 124 -27.74 1.69 9.28
N PHE A 125 -26.82 0.78 8.96
CA PHE A 125 -26.21 0.61 7.66
C PHE A 125 -26.05 -0.86 7.31
N ALA A 126 -26.41 -1.21 6.08
CA ALA A 126 -26.23 -2.57 5.56
C ALA A 126 -25.76 -2.57 4.11
N ILE A 127 -24.92 -3.53 3.73
CA ILE A 127 -24.64 -3.89 2.35
C ILE A 127 -25.22 -5.28 2.11
N CYS A 128 -26.25 -5.34 1.27
CA CYS A 128 -26.82 -6.59 0.77
C CYS A 128 -25.93 -7.09 -0.36
N VAL A 129 -25.40 -8.32 -0.23
CA VAL A 129 -24.49 -8.90 -1.23
C VAL A 129 -24.99 -10.28 -1.64
N ARG A 130 -25.15 -10.50 -2.94
CA ARG A 130 -25.32 -11.84 -3.52
C ARG A 130 -24.11 -12.20 -4.35
N VAL A 131 -23.42 -13.27 -3.99
CA VAL A 131 -22.30 -13.79 -4.77
C VAL A 131 -22.86 -14.56 -5.95
N ILE A 132 -22.42 -14.19 -7.16
CA ILE A 132 -22.83 -14.86 -8.40
C ILE A 132 -21.91 -16.05 -8.64
N THR A 133 -20.60 -15.82 -8.58
CA THR A 133 -19.59 -16.85 -8.85
C THR A 133 -18.22 -16.40 -8.34
N VAL A 134 -17.29 -17.35 -8.21
CA VAL A 134 -15.89 -17.10 -7.93
C VAL A 134 -15.07 -17.61 -9.11
N LEU A 135 -14.30 -16.71 -9.73
CA LEU A 135 -13.58 -16.95 -10.98
C LEU A 135 -12.08 -16.91 -10.77
N LYS A 136 -11.36 -17.59 -11.66
CA LYS A 136 -9.91 -17.58 -11.76
C LYS A 136 -9.46 -16.35 -12.54
N ALA A 137 -9.15 -15.26 -11.84
CA ALA A 137 -8.61 -14.05 -12.48
C ALA A 137 -7.15 -14.26 -12.93
N ASP A 138 -6.39 -15.04 -12.17
CA ASP A 138 -5.15 -15.68 -12.58
C ASP A 138 -4.94 -16.99 -11.79
N GLU A 139 -3.80 -17.66 -11.97
CA GLU A 139 -3.46 -18.94 -11.29
C GLU A 139 -3.56 -18.91 -9.76
N GLU A 140 -3.42 -17.74 -9.12
CA GLU A 140 -3.33 -17.59 -7.66
C GLU A 140 -4.38 -16.61 -7.09
N THR A 141 -5.23 -16.04 -7.94
CA THR A 141 -6.11 -14.92 -7.59
C THR A 141 -7.56 -15.25 -7.92
N PRO A 142 -8.37 -15.62 -6.91
CA PRO A 142 -9.82 -15.68 -7.06
C PRO A 142 -10.41 -14.27 -7.23
N ALA A 143 -11.46 -14.17 -8.02
CA ALA A 143 -12.29 -12.98 -8.14
C ALA A 143 -13.74 -13.32 -7.78
N ILE A 144 -14.28 -12.68 -6.74
CA ILE A 144 -15.66 -12.86 -6.31
C ILE A 144 -16.54 -11.92 -7.12
N VAL A 145 -17.30 -12.44 -8.09
CA VAL A 145 -18.27 -11.66 -8.87
C VAL A 145 -19.60 -11.64 -8.13
N LEU A 146 -20.17 -10.46 -7.93
CA LEU A 146 -21.30 -10.28 -7.04
C LEU A 146 -22.25 -9.15 -7.47
N LEU A 147 -23.46 -9.21 -6.92
CA LEU A 147 -24.41 -8.10 -6.89
C LEU A 147 -24.40 -7.46 -5.51
N TYR A 148 -24.53 -6.13 -5.47
CA TYR A 148 -24.64 -5.42 -4.19
C TYR A 148 -25.61 -4.24 -4.22
N ARG A 149 -26.15 -3.92 -3.04
CA ARG A 149 -26.89 -2.70 -2.74
C ARG A 149 -26.58 -2.25 -1.31
N SER A 150 -26.39 -0.95 -1.09
CA SER A 150 -26.33 -0.40 0.27
C SER A 150 -27.71 0.07 0.72
N ASP A 151 -28.09 -0.27 1.94
CA ASP A 151 -29.27 0.24 2.64
C ASP A 151 -28.86 1.08 3.86
N THR A 152 -29.73 2.02 4.22
CA THR A 152 -29.59 2.83 5.44
C THR A 152 -30.79 2.57 6.35
N ARG A 153 -30.81 3.17 7.54
CA ARG A 153 -31.96 3.15 8.44
C ARG A 153 -33.29 3.49 7.74
N ALA A 154 -33.27 4.44 6.80
CA ALA A 154 -34.46 4.83 6.03
C ALA A 154 -34.94 3.75 5.04
N THR A 155 -34.04 2.89 4.55
CA THR A 155 -34.36 1.82 3.59
C THR A 155 -34.28 0.42 4.19
N ARG A 156 -34.11 0.30 5.51
CA ARG A 156 -33.91 -0.96 6.24
C ARG A 156 -34.95 -2.04 5.91
N LEU A 157 -36.23 -1.65 5.76
CA LEU A 157 -37.31 -2.57 5.39
C LEU A 157 -37.05 -3.26 4.04
N ARG A 158 -36.48 -2.55 3.06
CA ARG A 158 -36.13 -3.12 1.75
C ARG A 158 -34.99 -4.13 1.85
N GLY A 159 -34.04 -3.91 2.75
CA GLY A 159 -32.97 -4.85 3.06
C GLY A 159 -33.52 -6.13 3.70
N ALA A 160 -34.40 -5.99 4.69
CA ALA A 160 -35.05 -7.11 5.36
C ALA A 160 -35.91 -7.95 4.40
N GLN A 161 -36.70 -7.31 3.54
CA GLN A 161 -37.50 -7.99 2.51
C GLN A 161 -36.61 -8.79 1.53
N TRP A 162 -35.49 -8.21 1.11
CA TRP A 162 -34.53 -8.90 0.25
C TRP A 162 -33.90 -10.11 0.94
N ALA A 163 -33.49 -9.97 2.21
CA ALA A 163 -32.94 -11.07 2.99
C ALA A 163 -33.95 -12.22 3.18
N GLN A 164 -35.23 -11.90 3.45
CA GLN A 164 -36.30 -12.90 3.53
C GLN A 164 -36.51 -13.62 2.20
N HIS A 165 -36.46 -12.90 1.07
CA HIS A 165 -36.55 -13.51 -0.26
C HIS A 165 -35.38 -14.46 -0.53
N MET A 166 -34.15 -14.04 -0.22
CA MET A 166 -32.96 -14.88 -0.41
C MET A 166 -32.99 -16.13 0.47
N GLN A 167 -33.48 -16.02 1.70
CA GLN A 167 -33.69 -17.18 2.58
C GLN A 167 -34.66 -18.19 1.99
N ARG A 168 -35.76 -17.75 1.38
CA ARG A 168 -36.73 -18.63 0.71
C ARG A 168 -36.16 -19.28 -0.55
N LYS A 169 -35.36 -18.54 -1.32
CA LYS A 169 -34.78 -18.98 -2.59
C LYS A 169 -33.72 -20.07 -2.41
N TYR A 170 -32.80 -19.89 -1.45
CA TYR A 170 -31.64 -20.77 -1.30
C TYR A 170 -31.80 -21.83 -0.19
N GLY A 171 -32.83 -21.72 0.65
CA GLY A 171 -33.05 -22.66 1.76
C GLY A 171 -32.08 -22.47 2.94
N PRO A 172 -32.18 -23.31 3.98
CA PRO A 172 -31.21 -23.37 5.09
C PRO A 172 -29.82 -23.89 4.62
N PRO A 173 -28.71 -23.58 5.32
CA PRO A 173 -28.60 -23.43 6.77
C PRO A 173 -29.07 -22.06 7.29
N GLN A 174 -29.36 -22.02 8.58
CA GLN A 174 -30.07 -20.96 9.32
C GLN A 174 -29.59 -19.54 8.97
N GLY A 175 -30.41 -18.75 8.27
CA GLY A 175 -30.19 -17.31 8.09
C GLY A 175 -29.08 -16.98 7.08
N GLY A 176 -29.23 -15.87 6.36
CA GLY A 176 -28.09 -15.31 5.65
C GLY A 176 -26.96 -15.00 6.62
N LEU A 177 -25.72 -15.22 6.20
CA LEU A 177 -24.56 -14.87 7.01
C LEU A 177 -24.52 -13.35 7.22
N ASN A 178 -24.50 -12.93 8.47
CA ASN A 178 -24.30 -11.53 8.84
C ASN A 178 -22.83 -11.31 9.17
N ILE A 179 -22.20 -10.37 8.46
CA ILE A 179 -20.83 -9.94 8.69
C ILE A 179 -20.90 -8.56 9.35
N HIS A 180 -20.34 -8.44 10.54
CA HIS A 180 -20.26 -7.15 11.22
C HIS A 180 -19.14 -6.30 10.63
N ALA A 181 -19.44 -5.05 10.31
CA ALA A 181 -18.49 -4.10 9.75
C ALA A 181 -18.77 -2.68 10.24
N THR A 182 -17.72 -1.93 10.57
CA THR A 182 -17.87 -0.53 11.01
C THR A 182 -18.46 0.34 9.88
N PRO A 183 -19.10 1.48 10.19
CA PRO A 183 -19.57 2.40 9.15
C PRO A 183 -18.46 2.87 8.20
N LEU A 184 -17.24 3.08 8.71
CA LEU A 184 -16.08 3.47 7.91
C LEU A 184 -15.65 2.33 6.97
N GLU A 185 -15.58 1.11 7.48
CA GLU A 185 -15.30 -0.09 6.70
C GLU A 185 -16.34 -0.32 5.59
N GLN A 186 -17.64 -0.17 5.90
CA GLN A 186 -18.70 -0.30 4.89
C GLN A 186 -18.59 0.76 3.79
N LYS A 187 -18.28 2.02 4.14
CA LYS A 187 -18.03 3.07 3.15
C LYS A 187 -16.83 2.72 2.25
N LEU A 188 -15.77 2.15 2.83
CA LEU A 188 -14.59 1.70 2.12
C LEU A 188 -14.90 0.54 1.16
N LEU A 189 -15.66 -0.47 1.63
CA LEU A 189 -16.14 -1.58 0.80
C LEU A 189 -17.03 -1.08 -0.35
N LEU A 190 -17.92 -0.11 -0.11
CA LEU A 190 -18.74 0.49 -1.17
C LEU A 190 -17.90 1.26 -2.19
N LYS A 191 -16.84 1.96 -1.75
CA LYS A 191 -15.87 2.61 -2.65
C LYS A 191 -15.18 1.56 -3.52
N LEU A 192 -14.68 0.48 -2.91
CA LEU A 192 -14.01 -0.65 -3.56
C LEU A 192 -14.92 -1.32 -4.60
N LEU A 193 -16.17 -1.61 -4.23
CA LEU A 193 -17.17 -2.20 -5.11
C LEU A 193 -17.55 -1.27 -6.27
N ALA A 194 -17.75 0.02 -6.01
CA ALA A 194 -18.07 0.97 -7.08
C ALA A 194 -16.92 1.15 -8.06
N MET A 195 -15.69 1.09 -7.57
CA MET A 195 -14.46 1.13 -8.34
C MET A 195 -14.31 -0.11 -9.22
N ASN A 196 -14.40 -1.31 -8.64
CA ASN A 196 -14.26 -2.56 -9.39
C ASN A 196 -15.41 -2.77 -10.38
N GLY A 197 -16.62 -2.30 -10.06
CA GLY A 197 -17.74 -2.35 -11.00
C GLY A 197 -17.47 -1.59 -12.31
N LYS A 198 -16.65 -0.52 -12.28
CA LYS A 198 -16.23 0.20 -13.49
C LYS A 198 -15.18 -0.56 -14.31
N ALA A 199 -14.44 -1.45 -13.66
CA ALA A 199 -13.47 -2.33 -14.32
C ALA A 199 -14.12 -3.63 -14.80
N LEU A 200 -15.43 -3.81 -14.65
CA LEU A 200 -16.11 -4.97 -15.20
C LEU A 200 -16.42 -4.75 -16.69
N SER A 201 -16.36 -5.80 -17.50
CA SER A 201 -16.79 -5.74 -18.91
C SER A 201 -18.22 -5.20 -19.02
N PRO A 202 -18.47 -4.13 -19.80
CA PRO A 202 -19.81 -3.58 -19.99
C PRO A 202 -20.80 -4.57 -20.62
N ALA A 203 -20.29 -5.60 -21.32
CA ALA A 203 -21.12 -6.65 -21.92
C ALA A 203 -21.65 -7.65 -20.88
N TYR A 204 -21.01 -7.74 -19.71
CA TYR A 204 -21.39 -8.70 -18.69
C TYR A 204 -22.69 -8.28 -17.98
N THR A 205 -23.76 -9.04 -18.24
CA THR A 205 -25.08 -8.81 -17.65
C THR A 205 -25.49 -10.05 -16.85
N PRO A 206 -25.27 -10.08 -15.53
CA PRO A 206 -25.67 -11.22 -14.71
C PRO A 206 -27.19 -11.24 -14.50
N GLU A 207 -27.71 -12.43 -14.26
CA GLU A 207 -29.12 -12.62 -13.87
C GLU A 207 -29.41 -11.90 -12.54
N LYS A 208 -30.52 -11.15 -12.53
CA LYS A 208 -31.03 -10.43 -11.35
C LYS A 208 -32.46 -10.85 -11.07
N ASP A 209 -32.78 -11.10 -9.80
CA ASP A 209 -34.16 -11.30 -9.38
C ASP A 209 -34.97 -10.00 -9.54
N ALA A 210 -36.29 -10.10 -9.61
CA ALA A 210 -37.17 -8.94 -9.74
C ALA A 210 -36.97 -7.87 -8.64
N ILE A 211 -36.57 -8.29 -7.42
CA ILE A 211 -36.29 -7.42 -6.29
C ILE A 211 -34.85 -6.84 -6.29
N GLU A 212 -34.01 -7.29 -7.22
CA GLU A 212 -32.60 -6.88 -7.36
C GLU A 212 -32.38 -5.86 -8.46
N ARG A 213 -33.44 -5.27 -9.03
CA ARG A 213 -33.35 -4.26 -10.10
C ARG A 213 -32.43 -3.08 -9.77
N THR A 214 -32.34 -2.71 -8.49
CA THR A 214 -31.48 -1.62 -8.00
C THR A 214 -30.08 -2.06 -7.59
N PHE A 215 -29.77 -3.37 -7.66
CA PHE A 215 -28.44 -3.88 -7.35
C PHE A 215 -27.47 -3.57 -8.48
N ARG A 216 -26.25 -3.24 -8.06
CA ARG A 216 -25.11 -3.01 -8.95
C ARG A 216 -24.28 -4.28 -9.05
N THR A 217 -23.68 -4.49 -10.21
CA THR A 217 -22.74 -5.60 -10.43
C THR A 217 -21.32 -5.12 -10.16
N SER A 218 -20.52 -5.95 -9.50
CA SER A 218 -19.11 -5.69 -9.25
C SER A 218 -18.34 -6.99 -9.01
N PHE A 219 -17.06 -6.86 -8.68
CA PHE A 219 -16.24 -7.95 -8.22
C PHE A 219 -15.30 -7.51 -7.09
N LEU A 220 -14.84 -8.47 -6.30
CA LEU A 220 -13.81 -8.28 -5.28
C LEU A 220 -12.62 -9.18 -5.59
N LEU A 221 -11.43 -8.57 -5.57
CA LEU A 221 -10.15 -9.27 -5.54
C LEU A 221 -9.63 -9.30 -4.09
N PRO A 222 -8.71 -10.23 -3.78
CA PRO A 222 -7.99 -10.26 -2.51
C PRO A 222 -7.43 -8.88 -2.16
N LEU A 223 -7.72 -8.41 -0.95
CA LEU A 223 -7.21 -7.13 -0.45
C LEU A 223 -5.99 -7.39 0.43
N GLY A 224 -4.86 -6.80 0.09
CA GLY A 224 -3.59 -6.96 0.80
C GLY A 224 -2.98 -5.64 1.27
N PRO A 225 -1.87 -5.70 2.02
CA PRO A 225 -1.06 -4.53 2.29
C PRO A 225 -0.49 -3.97 0.97
N LEU A 226 -0.21 -2.66 0.95
CA LEU A 226 0.50 -2.05 -0.19
C LEU A 226 1.94 -2.55 -0.27
N SER A 227 2.43 -2.70 -1.51
CA SER A 227 3.86 -2.89 -1.77
C SER A 227 4.66 -1.63 -1.38
N TYR A 228 5.96 -1.77 -1.14
CA TYR A 228 6.82 -0.60 -0.89
C TYR A 228 6.89 0.35 -2.07
N ALA A 229 6.88 -0.19 -3.29
CA ALA A 229 6.85 0.62 -4.50
C ALA A 229 5.60 1.49 -4.53
N ASP A 230 4.43 0.93 -4.18
CA ASP A 230 3.17 1.67 -4.11
C ASP A 230 3.17 2.70 -2.98
N ILE A 231 3.59 2.32 -1.76
CA ILE A 231 3.72 3.25 -0.63
C ILE A 231 4.65 4.41 -1.00
N GLY A 232 5.80 4.09 -1.59
CA GLY A 232 6.81 5.06 -2.03
C GLY A 232 6.27 6.03 -3.07
N LYS A 233 5.52 5.52 -4.05
CA LYS A 233 4.88 6.30 -5.11
C LYS A 233 3.75 7.18 -4.58
N LEU A 234 2.89 6.65 -3.72
CA LEU A 234 1.71 7.35 -3.18
C LEU A 234 2.06 8.41 -2.14
N ASN A 235 3.21 8.26 -1.47
CA ASN A 235 3.80 9.27 -0.59
C ASN A 235 4.63 10.33 -1.33
N ASN A 236 4.74 10.24 -2.66
CA ASN A 236 5.50 11.21 -3.44
C ASN A 236 4.57 12.23 -4.10
N ASP A 237 4.60 13.46 -3.60
CA ASP A 237 4.11 14.61 -4.35
C ASP A 237 5.29 15.33 -5.01
N PRO A 238 5.38 15.35 -6.36
CA PRO A 238 6.43 16.12 -7.05
C PRO A 238 6.23 17.64 -6.91
N GLY A 239 5.06 18.06 -6.43
CA GLY A 239 4.72 19.47 -6.19
C GLY A 239 4.87 19.89 -4.72
N CYS A 240 3.97 20.78 -4.31
CA CYS A 240 3.91 21.34 -2.97
C CYS A 240 3.55 20.23 -1.97
N VAL A 241 4.31 20.11 -0.88
CA VAL A 241 4.09 19.07 0.13
C VAL A 241 2.70 19.15 0.77
N LEU A 242 2.10 20.36 0.86
CA LEU A 242 0.76 20.53 1.42
C LEU A 242 -0.37 20.37 0.41
N CYS A 243 -0.27 20.97 -0.78
CA CYS A 243 -1.39 21.07 -1.73
C CYS A 243 -1.17 20.35 -3.06
N GLY A 244 0.00 19.77 -3.31
CA GLY A 244 0.33 19.04 -4.54
C GLY A 244 0.54 19.90 -5.79
N GLN A 245 0.23 21.21 -5.77
CA GLN A 245 0.44 22.11 -6.91
C GLN A 245 1.93 22.27 -7.27
N LYS A 246 2.23 22.78 -8.47
CA LYS A 246 3.62 23.07 -8.88
C LYS A 246 4.31 23.93 -7.82
N ALA A 247 5.46 23.45 -7.33
CA ALA A 247 6.20 24.07 -6.25
C ALA A 247 7.55 24.59 -6.75
N PRO A 248 7.64 25.87 -7.14
CA PRO A 248 8.89 26.45 -7.62
C PRO A 248 9.87 26.75 -6.48
N VAL A 249 9.40 26.82 -5.23
CA VAL A 249 10.22 27.22 -4.08
C VAL A 249 10.48 26.03 -3.19
N ARG A 250 11.75 25.77 -2.88
CA ARG A 250 12.16 24.80 -1.87
C ARG A 250 12.47 25.49 -0.54
N CYS A 251 12.39 24.75 0.56
CA CYS A 251 12.89 25.24 1.83
C CYS A 251 14.39 25.56 1.71
N LYS A 252 14.77 26.84 1.81
CA LYS A 252 16.15 27.30 1.60
C LYS A 252 17.18 26.65 2.53
N GLN A 253 16.74 26.18 3.70
CA GLN A 253 17.62 25.62 4.71
C GLN A 253 17.88 24.13 4.49
N CYS A 254 16.84 23.31 4.30
CA CYS A 254 16.99 21.86 4.22
C CYS A 254 16.82 21.29 2.80
N MET A 255 16.20 22.03 1.88
CA MET A 255 15.91 21.59 0.50
C MET A 255 15.11 20.28 0.35
N SER A 256 14.60 19.70 1.45
CA SER A 256 13.91 18.39 1.45
C SER A 256 12.44 18.47 1.04
N VAL A 257 11.83 19.64 1.17
CA VAL A 257 10.42 19.89 0.84
C VAL A 257 10.28 21.09 -0.10
N ALA A 258 9.24 21.05 -0.92
CA ALA A 258 8.89 22.11 -1.86
C ALA A 258 7.49 22.67 -1.54
N TYR A 259 7.31 23.97 -1.80
CA TYR A 259 6.08 24.70 -1.57
C TYR A 259 5.68 25.50 -2.81
N CYS A 260 4.38 25.66 -3.04
CA CYS A 260 3.89 26.58 -4.07
C CYS A 260 4.08 28.06 -3.69
N GLY A 261 4.27 28.36 -2.40
CA GLY A 261 4.53 29.72 -1.90
C GLY A 261 4.65 29.78 -0.38
N ALA A 262 4.85 31.00 0.14
CA ALA A 262 5.11 31.26 1.57
C ALA A 262 3.95 30.87 2.49
N GLU A 263 2.72 30.84 2.00
CA GLU A 263 1.55 30.42 2.77
C GLU A 263 1.62 28.93 3.12
N CYS A 264 1.88 28.06 2.13
CA CYS A 264 2.04 26.63 2.38
C CYS A 264 3.28 26.34 3.23
N GLN A 265 4.37 27.10 3.03
CA GLN A 265 5.55 26.97 3.89
C GLN A 265 5.24 27.31 5.36
N ARG A 266 4.51 28.40 5.62
CA ARG A 266 4.12 28.81 6.98
C ARG A 266 3.18 27.81 7.64
N ALA A 267 2.24 27.25 6.87
CA ALA A 267 1.30 26.25 7.38
C ALA A 267 1.97 24.92 7.75
N ASP A 268 3.01 24.52 7.00
CA ASP A 268 3.78 23.28 7.26
C ASP A 268 4.84 23.47 8.36
N TRP A 269 5.13 24.71 8.77
CA TRP A 269 6.30 25.01 9.59
C TRP A 269 6.29 24.36 10.96
N SER A 270 5.14 24.21 11.62
CA SER A 270 5.05 23.55 12.93
C SER A 270 5.61 22.12 12.89
N ASP A 271 5.33 21.40 11.80
CA ASP A 271 5.72 20.01 11.61
C ASP A 271 7.11 19.92 10.98
N HIS A 272 7.39 20.77 9.99
CA HIS A 272 8.65 20.76 9.25
C HIS A 272 9.85 21.30 10.04
N LYS A 273 9.66 22.26 10.94
CA LYS A 273 10.74 22.97 11.66
C LYS A 273 11.73 22.03 12.33
N ARG A 274 11.25 20.94 12.92
CA ARG A 274 12.11 19.95 13.60
C ARG A 274 13.05 19.25 12.61
N VAL A 275 12.49 18.77 11.50
CA VAL A 275 13.25 18.10 10.42
C VAL A 275 14.18 19.09 9.70
N CYS A 276 13.73 20.32 9.48
CA CYS A 276 14.52 21.36 8.85
C CYS A 276 15.77 21.71 9.66
N ARG A 277 15.60 21.88 10.99
CA ARG A 277 16.69 22.24 11.90
C ARG A 277 17.68 21.11 12.10
N SER A 278 17.24 19.84 12.07
CA SER A 278 18.16 18.70 12.24
C SER A 278 19.16 18.55 11.10
N LEU A 279 18.86 19.09 9.92
CA LEU A 279 19.74 19.06 8.75
C LEU A 279 20.73 20.22 8.69
N LYS A 280 20.56 21.22 9.55
CA LYS A 280 21.46 22.38 9.60
C LYS A 280 22.86 21.91 10.05
N ASP A 281 23.89 22.43 9.39
CA ASP A 281 25.29 22.18 9.73
C ASP A 281 25.64 20.67 9.70
N GLY A 282 24.95 19.90 8.84
CA GLY A 282 25.26 18.50 8.59
C GLY A 282 26.55 18.33 7.79
N THR A 283 27.31 17.30 8.13
CA THR A 283 28.53 16.91 7.43
C THR A 283 28.16 16.09 6.21
N TRP A 284 28.34 16.65 5.01
CA TRP A 284 28.04 15.99 3.74
C TRP A 284 29.30 15.40 3.12
N ARG A 285 29.21 14.15 2.67
CA ARG A 285 30.27 13.44 1.95
C ARG A 285 29.74 12.92 0.64
N THR A 286 30.48 13.13 -0.44
CA THR A 286 30.18 12.52 -1.73
C THR A 286 30.87 11.18 -1.80
N LEU A 287 30.12 10.15 -2.15
CA LEU A 287 30.65 8.82 -2.42
C LEU A 287 30.28 8.40 -3.83
N ARG A 288 31.19 7.61 -4.42
CA ARG A 288 30.93 6.86 -5.64
C ARG A 288 30.34 5.51 -5.27
N PHE A 289 29.30 5.09 -5.96
CA PHE A 289 28.66 3.80 -5.73
C PHE A 289 28.72 2.93 -6.99
N VAL A 290 28.48 1.63 -6.80
CA VAL A 290 28.26 0.66 -7.87
C VAL A 290 26.87 0.04 -7.77
N SER A 291 26.26 -0.33 -8.89
CA SER A 291 24.94 -0.98 -8.92
C SER A 291 25.01 -2.46 -8.58
N VAL A 292 26.17 -3.09 -8.79
CA VAL A 292 26.43 -4.50 -8.55
C VAL A 292 27.79 -4.64 -7.88
N LEU A 293 27.89 -5.48 -6.84
CA LEU A 293 29.16 -5.78 -6.20
C LEU A 293 30.05 -6.60 -7.16
N PRO A 294 31.37 -6.35 -7.18
CA PRO A 294 32.30 -7.15 -7.96
C PRO A 294 32.15 -8.66 -7.72
N GLY A 295 32.06 -9.44 -8.78
CA GLY A 295 31.86 -10.89 -8.74
C GLY A 295 30.40 -11.34 -8.61
N MET A 296 29.45 -10.40 -8.66
CA MET A 296 28.00 -10.69 -8.70
C MET A 296 27.35 -10.34 -10.04
N GLU A 297 28.15 -10.04 -11.07
CA GLU A 297 27.68 -9.66 -12.39
C GLU A 297 26.82 -10.78 -13.01
N GLY A 298 25.65 -10.42 -13.52
CA GLY A 298 24.73 -11.36 -14.14
C GLY A 298 24.02 -12.32 -13.18
N MET A 299 24.31 -12.29 -11.87
CA MET A 299 23.56 -13.06 -10.87
C MET A 299 22.14 -12.53 -10.72
N TYR A 300 21.24 -13.35 -10.19
CA TYR A 300 19.89 -12.93 -9.83
C TYR A 300 19.84 -12.54 -8.35
N ALA A 301 19.24 -11.39 -8.07
CA ALA A 301 19.01 -10.93 -6.72
C ALA A 301 17.56 -10.47 -6.54
N ALA A 302 17.04 -10.68 -5.34
CA ALA A 302 15.71 -10.24 -4.93
C ALA A 302 15.84 -9.52 -3.59
N ARG A 303 15.22 -8.34 -3.47
CA ARG A 303 15.07 -7.67 -2.18
C ARG A 303 13.79 -8.13 -1.51
N ILE A 304 13.94 -8.83 -0.40
CA ILE A 304 12.83 -9.29 0.43
C ILE A 304 12.90 -8.54 1.76
N ASN A 305 11.76 -7.99 2.21
CA ASN A 305 11.64 -7.35 3.51
C ASN A 305 10.38 -7.84 4.24
N ARG A 306 10.21 -7.45 5.51
CA ARG A 306 9.09 -7.92 6.35
C ARG A 306 7.69 -7.58 5.78
N PHE A 307 7.56 -6.62 4.87
CA PHE A 307 6.29 -6.30 4.24
C PHE A 307 6.11 -6.93 2.85
N SER A 308 7.12 -7.64 2.34
CA SER A 308 7.01 -8.43 1.11
C SER A 308 5.94 -9.52 1.27
N SER A 309 5.04 -9.58 0.31
CA SER A 309 4.11 -10.69 0.14
C SER A 309 4.81 -11.90 -0.49
N ALA A 310 4.17 -13.07 -0.44
CA ALA A 310 4.67 -14.26 -1.15
C ALA A 310 4.82 -14.02 -2.66
N HIS A 311 3.95 -13.18 -3.23
CA HIS A 311 4.03 -12.79 -4.63
C HIS A 311 5.25 -11.90 -4.91
N ASP A 312 5.50 -10.89 -4.07
CA ASP A 312 6.68 -10.03 -4.22
C ASP A 312 7.96 -10.87 -4.18
N ILE A 313 8.02 -11.88 -3.31
CA ILE A 313 9.16 -12.80 -3.23
C ILE A 313 9.37 -13.57 -4.53
N ARG A 314 8.30 -14.08 -5.15
CA ARG A 314 8.37 -14.83 -6.42
C ARG A 314 8.76 -13.95 -7.61
N SER A 315 8.34 -12.69 -7.62
CA SER A 315 8.55 -11.75 -8.74
C SER A 315 9.77 -10.83 -8.56
N ALA A 316 10.34 -10.76 -7.36
CA ALA A 316 11.48 -9.91 -7.04
C ALA A 316 12.82 -10.26 -7.71
N PRO A 317 13.13 -11.51 -8.14
CA PRO A 317 14.42 -11.80 -8.74
C PRO A 317 14.65 -10.99 -10.03
N ARG A 318 15.64 -10.10 -10.00
CA ARG A 318 16.15 -9.37 -11.17
C ARG A 318 17.58 -9.78 -11.46
N ARG A 319 17.94 -9.80 -12.74
CA ARG A 319 19.32 -9.97 -13.16
C ARG A 319 20.12 -8.72 -12.80
N LEU A 320 21.28 -8.91 -12.19
CA LEU A 320 22.18 -7.85 -11.79
C LEU A 320 23.01 -7.38 -12.98
N ASP A 321 22.83 -6.13 -13.36
CA ASP A 321 23.54 -5.46 -14.44
C ASP A 321 24.42 -4.35 -13.85
N PRO A 322 25.76 -4.45 -13.94
CA PRO A 322 26.68 -3.44 -13.39
C PRO A 322 26.54 -2.08 -14.09
N ASP A 323 26.10 -2.05 -15.34
CA ASP A 323 25.99 -0.82 -16.14
C ASP A 323 24.62 -0.15 -15.98
N SER A 324 23.69 -0.80 -15.27
CA SER A 324 22.36 -0.24 -15.01
C SER A 324 22.44 0.95 -14.05
N ILE A 325 22.24 2.14 -14.60
CA ILE A 325 22.15 3.39 -13.84
C ILE A 325 20.77 3.49 -13.15
N PRO A 326 20.69 3.60 -11.81
CA PRO A 326 19.42 3.78 -11.12
C PRO A 326 18.75 5.09 -11.51
N ALA A 327 17.43 5.06 -11.77
CA ALA A 327 16.67 6.24 -12.18
C ALA A 327 16.71 7.35 -11.11
N ASN A 328 17.00 8.59 -11.51
CA ASN A 328 17.01 9.73 -10.58
C ASN A 328 15.61 10.33 -10.39
N ILE A 329 14.71 9.61 -9.72
CA ILE A 329 13.33 10.08 -9.47
C ILE A 329 13.25 11.23 -8.47
N HIS A 330 14.30 11.44 -7.68
CA HIS A 330 14.37 12.49 -6.66
C HIS A 330 14.89 13.81 -7.23
N GLY A 331 15.65 13.76 -8.35
CA GLY A 331 16.33 14.91 -8.91
C GLY A 331 17.37 15.43 -7.92
N GLU A 332 17.30 16.72 -7.61
CA GLU A 332 18.17 17.37 -6.61
C GLU A 332 17.61 17.31 -5.18
N ARG A 333 16.44 16.70 -4.97
CA ARG A 333 15.79 16.67 -3.66
C ARG A 333 16.60 15.81 -2.69
N LEU A 334 16.63 16.24 -1.43
CA LEU A 334 17.06 15.35 -0.36
C LEU A 334 16.03 14.22 -0.20
N PHE A 335 16.52 12.99 -0.08
CA PHE A 335 15.71 11.82 0.24
C PHE A 335 16.41 10.99 1.30
N LEU A 336 15.65 10.14 1.98
CA LEU A 336 16.19 9.28 3.01
C LEU A 336 16.69 7.97 2.42
N VAL A 337 17.88 7.55 2.83
CA VAL A 337 18.48 6.25 2.51
C VAL A 337 18.70 5.43 3.77
N LYS A 338 18.50 4.12 3.64
CA LYS A 338 18.96 3.12 4.59
C LYS A 338 20.32 2.61 4.15
N ILE A 339 21.25 2.63 5.08
CA ILE A 339 22.64 2.21 4.87
C ILE A 339 22.86 1.02 5.79
N THR A 340 23.26 -0.12 5.23
CA THR A 340 23.48 -1.37 5.97
C THR A 340 24.89 -1.87 5.70
N LEU A 341 25.66 -2.14 6.76
CA LEU A 341 26.99 -2.71 6.63
C LEU A 341 26.90 -4.19 6.22
N ARG A 342 27.64 -4.57 5.18
CA ARG A 342 27.82 -5.94 4.72
C ARG A 342 29.27 -6.35 4.94
N ARG A 343 29.48 -7.31 5.83
CA ARG A 343 30.78 -7.94 6.06
C ARG A 343 30.81 -9.29 5.36
N LYS A 344 31.39 -9.33 4.17
CA LYS A 344 31.56 -10.54 3.37
C LYS A 344 33.01 -10.59 2.87
N THR A 345 33.26 -11.19 1.71
CA THR A 345 34.56 -11.19 1.02
C THR A 345 35.09 -9.78 0.76
N GLN A 346 34.19 -8.81 0.54
CA GLN A 346 34.51 -7.40 0.42
C GLN A 346 33.56 -6.57 1.30
N ASP A 347 34.12 -5.75 2.17
CA ASP A 347 33.35 -4.86 3.03
C ASP A 347 32.70 -3.76 2.20
N SER A 348 31.38 -3.65 2.34
CA SER A 348 30.57 -2.71 1.59
C SER A 348 29.38 -2.21 2.40
N PHE A 349 28.90 -1.02 2.07
CA PHE A 349 27.59 -0.54 2.49
C PHE A 349 26.58 -0.79 1.38
N SER A 350 25.46 -1.43 1.72
CA SER A 350 24.27 -1.44 0.88
C SER A 350 23.44 -0.20 1.19
N ILE A 351 23.13 0.59 0.16
CA ILE A 351 22.45 1.88 0.23
C ILE A 351 21.21 1.84 -0.64
N TYR A 352 20.05 2.14 -0.07
CA TYR A 352 18.81 2.21 -0.82
C TYR A 352 17.80 3.16 -0.22
N ASP A 353 16.87 3.63 -1.03
CA ASP A 353 15.76 4.48 -0.57
C ASP A 353 14.48 3.67 -0.29
N ARG A 354 13.50 4.30 0.35
CA ARG A 354 12.23 3.65 0.73
C ARG A 354 11.41 3.23 -0.49
N ARG A 355 11.62 3.86 -1.65
CA ARG A 355 10.85 3.58 -2.88
C ARG A 355 11.46 2.47 -3.73
N ASP A 356 12.60 1.92 -3.31
CA ASP A 356 13.42 1.03 -4.11
C ASP A 356 13.77 1.60 -5.50
N SER A 357 13.88 2.93 -5.57
CA SER A 357 14.28 3.64 -6.78
C SER A 357 15.80 3.67 -6.95
N ILE A 358 16.53 3.48 -5.85
CA ILE A 358 17.97 3.33 -5.84
C ILE A 358 18.34 2.14 -4.95
N GLU A 359 19.14 1.23 -5.50
CA GLU A 359 19.76 0.10 -4.82
C GLU A 359 21.21 0.03 -5.28
N VAL A 360 22.12 0.47 -4.42
CA VAL A 360 23.54 0.62 -4.78
C VAL A 360 24.44 0.22 -3.63
N HIS A 361 25.73 0.10 -3.93
CA HIS A 361 26.75 -0.32 -2.99
C HIS A 361 27.91 0.69 -2.96
N PHE A 362 28.37 1.03 -1.76
CA PHE A 362 29.63 1.75 -1.56
C PHE A 362 30.67 0.79 -0.99
N ILE A 363 31.77 0.60 -1.71
CA ILE A 363 32.79 -0.41 -1.42
C ILE A 363 33.96 0.23 -0.70
N GLN A 364 34.51 -0.44 0.31
CA GLN A 364 35.63 0.07 1.09
C GLN A 364 36.85 0.46 0.25
N SER A 365 37.16 -0.28 -0.81
CA SER A 365 38.33 -0.02 -1.66
C SER A 365 38.24 1.26 -2.49
N GLU A 366 37.03 1.80 -2.71
CA GLU A 366 36.84 3.04 -3.47
C GLU A 366 37.29 4.28 -2.68
N ASP A 367 36.96 4.31 -1.38
CA ASP A 367 37.42 5.36 -0.45
C ASP A 367 37.49 4.78 0.98
N PRO A 368 38.65 4.23 1.37
CA PRO A 368 38.81 3.59 2.68
C PRO A 368 38.60 4.53 3.85
N ALA A 369 38.96 5.81 3.69
CA ALA A 369 38.87 6.81 4.75
C ALA A 369 37.40 7.18 5.02
N LEU A 370 36.63 7.47 3.97
CA LEU A 370 35.20 7.74 4.08
C LEU A 370 34.43 6.51 4.56
N PHE A 371 34.80 5.32 4.08
CA PHE A 371 34.19 4.08 4.52
C PHE A 371 34.32 3.90 6.04
N GLU A 372 35.51 4.14 6.57
CA GLU A 372 35.79 4.07 8.00
C GLU A 372 35.05 5.16 8.80
N GLU A 373 34.96 6.39 8.29
CA GLU A 373 34.15 7.48 8.87
C GLU A 373 32.68 7.04 9.02
N MET A 374 32.07 6.57 7.93
CA MET A 374 30.69 6.09 7.94
C MET A 374 30.49 4.87 8.85
N ARG A 375 31.47 3.96 8.90
CA ARG A 375 31.43 2.77 9.76
C ARG A 375 31.44 3.15 11.23
N ARG A 376 32.30 4.09 11.63
CA ARG A 376 32.34 4.62 13.01
C ARG A 376 31.04 5.29 13.40
N GLU A 377 30.49 6.12 12.52
CA GLU A 377 29.19 6.76 12.75
C GLU A 377 28.05 5.76 12.88
N MET A 378 28.05 4.72 12.06
CA MET A 378 27.08 3.63 12.16
C MET A 378 27.23 2.84 13.46
N GLN A 379 28.45 2.63 13.96
CA GLN A 379 28.69 1.90 15.22
C GLN A 379 28.57 2.77 16.47
N GLY A 380 28.54 4.09 16.29
CA GLY A 380 28.39 5.06 17.36
C GLY A 380 26.95 5.23 17.85
N PRO A 381 26.68 6.27 18.65
CA PRO A 381 25.38 6.48 19.30
C PRO A 381 24.24 6.79 18.31
N ARG A 382 24.56 7.23 17.09
CA ARG A 382 23.61 7.51 16.00
C ARG A 382 23.41 6.32 15.06
N GLY A 383 23.89 5.16 15.47
CA GLY A 383 23.72 3.87 14.84
C GLY A 383 22.41 3.20 15.24
N ASN A 384 21.84 2.40 14.35
CA ASN A 384 20.68 1.57 14.66
C ASN A 384 21.06 0.09 14.74
N HIS A 385 20.34 -0.66 15.59
CA HIS A 385 20.46 -2.12 15.73
C HIS A 385 21.89 -2.60 15.99
N GLY A 386 22.51 -2.08 17.07
CA GLY A 386 23.87 -2.48 17.46
C GLY A 386 24.95 -2.09 16.44
N GLY A 387 24.68 -1.08 15.61
CA GLY A 387 25.61 -0.57 14.61
C GLY A 387 25.69 -1.37 13.31
N ALA A 388 24.63 -2.10 12.97
CA ALA A 388 24.52 -2.83 11.71
C ALA A 388 23.89 -2.00 10.57
N LYS A 389 23.14 -0.94 10.92
CA LYS A 389 22.51 -0.05 9.94
C LYS A 389 22.35 1.36 10.47
N MET A 390 22.16 2.31 9.57
CA MET A 390 21.78 3.69 9.89
C MET A 390 20.86 4.25 8.80
N TYR A 391 20.13 5.32 9.12
CA TYR A 391 19.33 6.09 8.15
C TYR A 391 19.94 7.46 8.01
N ARG A 392 20.15 7.93 6.78
CA ARG A 392 20.77 9.21 6.49
C ARG A 392 20.08 9.90 5.32
N TRP A 393 20.15 11.23 5.30
CA TRP A 393 19.71 12.02 4.16
C TRP A 393 20.75 11.97 3.06
N ALA A 394 20.29 11.85 1.82
CA ALA A 394 21.13 11.80 0.63
C ALA A 394 20.55 12.68 -0.48
N LYS A 395 21.40 13.08 -1.41
CA LYS A 395 21.02 13.64 -2.73
C LYS A 395 21.85 13.00 -3.82
N ARG A 396 21.25 12.86 -5.01
CA ARG A 396 21.95 12.42 -6.22
C ARG A 396 22.81 13.57 -6.73
N ILE A 397 24.09 13.29 -7.03
CA ILE A 397 25.04 14.28 -7.56
C ILE A 397 25.33 14.01 -9.04
N SER A 398 25.50 12.73 -9.39
CA SER A 398 25.70 12.28 -10.77
C SER A 398 25.09 10.89 -10.94
N ASP A 399 25.24 10.28 -12.11
CA ASP A 399 24.76 8.93 -12.37
C ASP A 399 25.37 7.87 -11.44
N TRP A 400 26.54 8.13 -10.86
CA TRP A 400 27.28 7.17 -10.02
C TRP A 400 27.64 7.70 -8.64
N GLU A 401 27.12 8.87 -8.25
CA GLU A 401 27.48 9.51 -6.99
C GLU A 401 26.27 9.95 -6.16
N LEU A 402 26.40 9.73 -4.85
CA LEU A 402 25.50 10.24 -3.83
C LEU A 402 26.27 11.16 -2.88
N SER A 403 25.66 12.27 -2.50
CA SER A 403 26.11 13.05 -1.35
C SER A 403 25.24 12.71 -0.15
N ILE A 404 25.85 12.19 0.93
CA ILE A 404 25.19 11.69 2.13
C ILE A 404 25.55 12.56 3.31
N CYS A 405 24.56 12.94 4.12
CA CYS A 405 24.78 13.56 5.41
C CYS A 405 25.14 12.48 6.43
N VAL A 406 26.36 12.50 6.94
CA VAL A 406 26.93 11.38 7.70
C VAL A 406 26.57 11.42 9.19
N ASP A 407 26.40 12.61 9.74
CA ASP A 407 26.34 12.89 11.19
C ASP A 407 24.95 13.30 11.71
N LYS A 408 23.97 13.52 10.83
CA LYS A 408 22.59 13.85 11.21
C LYS A 408 21.64 12.67 10.97
N GLU A 409 20.98 12.24 12.03
CA GLU A 409 19.93 11.23 11.96
C GLU A 409 18.54 11.87 11.69
N PRO A 410 17.61 11.12 11.07
CA PRO A 410 16.22 11.55 10.95
C PRO A 410 15.58 11.69 12.33
N GLN A 411 14.82 12.78 12.51
CA GLN A 411 14.17 13.09 13.79
C GLN A 411 12.83 12.40 14.02
N THR A 412 12.25 11.84 12.96
CA THR A 412 11.01 11.09 13.00
C THR A 412 11.31 9.62 12.92
N ASP A 413 10.46 8.81 13.55
CA ASP A 413 10.56 7.35 13.40
C ASP A 413 10.51 6.98 11.92
N VAL A 414 11.52 6.26 11.48
CA VAL A 414 11.71 5.93 10.07
C VAL A 414 10.99 4.61 9.81
N LYS A 415 9.77 4.70 9.28
CA LYS A 415 8.98 3.53 8.87
C LYS A 415 9.62 2.85 7.64
N TRP A 416 10.60 1.98 7.89
CA TRP A 416 11.34 1.18 6.89
C TRP A 416 11.09 -0.33 6.99
#